data_AF-A0A6J8AMT4-F1
#
_entry.id   AF-A0A6J8AMT4-F1
#
_cell.length_a   1.000
_cell.length_b   1.000
_cell.length_c   1.000
_cell.angle_alpha   90.00
_cell.angle_beta   90.00
_cell.angle_gamma   90.00
#
_symmetry.space_group_name_H-M   'P 1'
#
loop_
_entity.id
_entity.type
_entity.pdbx_description
1 polymer ?
#
loop_
_entity_poly.entity_id
_entity_poly.type
_entity_poly.pdbx_seq_one_letter_code
_entity_poly.pdbx_strand_id
1 'polypeptide(L)'
;MSDGVEIKIPKVVRTVISTRIIYLYTEFCKSSNFDKFSRATLFKILKVCAASQKTSLRGLDNTIADGMKSIEMLEKILRKCNTFGLPSSTVKDISSHLQRVNQHLKFEVKGHISTETNIALHCSTYALSDISDKDFCGSCNHEHSGHCDICTQITQIVENVLVAYREVEPQVPIDIREEMEHEIFLADKMLHEWHSHCVRTVHQEGAKQSILCNLQPNETLKIMDWAIKFIPFLHREKQTEFFGKRESRGTSLVQS
;
A
#
# COMPACT_ATOMS: atom_id res chain seq x y z
N MET A 1 10.00 -39.03 21.51
CA MET A 1 9.65 -38.11 22.62
C MET A 1 10.01 -36.71 22.11
N SER A 2 9.06 -35.79 22.08
CA SER A 2 9.31 -34.40 21.69
C SER A 2 9.84 -33.70 22.93
N ASP A 3 11.08 -33.21 22.92
CA ASP A 3 11.74 -32.62 24.10
C ASP A 3 11.12 -31.30 24.57
N GLY A 4 9.94 -30.90 24.05
CA GLY A 4 9.20 -29.72 24.52
C GLY A 4 9.98 -28.40 24.40
N VAL A 5 11.12 -28.41 23.70
CA VAL A 5 11.99 -27.25 23.55
C VAL A 5 11.29 -26.27 22.63
N GLU A 6 10.82 -25.16 23.21
CA GLU A 6 10.19 -24.08 22.47
C GLU A 6 11.28 -23.28 21.73
N ILE A 7 11.55 -23.65 20.48
CA ILE A 7 12.53 -22.95 19.63
C ILE A 7 11.92 -21.62 19.16
N LYS A 8 12.30 -20.53 19.81
CA LYS A 8 11.92 -19.17 19.38
C LYS A 8 12.69 -18.77 18.12
N ILE A 9 12.06 -18.95 16.96
CA ILE A 9 12.61 -18.49 15.67
C ILE A 9 12.77 -16.96 15.71
N PRO A 10 14.00 -16.43 15.51
CA PRO A 10 14.23 -14.98 15.51
C PRO A 10 13.41 -14.25 14.45
N LYS A 11 12.81 -13.10 14.81
CA LYS A 11 11.98 -12.29 13.89
C LYS A 11 12.73 -11.89 12.61
N VAL A 12 14.05 -11.73 12.68
CA VAL A 12 14.92 -11.39 11.54
C VAL A 12 14.90 -12.47 10.45
N VAL A 13 14.80 -13.74 10.83
CA VAL A 13 14.69 -14.86 9.86
C VAL A 13 13.32 -14.85 9.19
N ARG A 14 12.28 -14.35 9.86
CA ARG A 14 10.89 -14.32 9.36
C ARG A 14 10.56 -13.11 8.47
N THR A 15 11.45 -12.13 8.36
CA THR A 15 11.34 -10.99 7.42
C THR A 15 12.07 -11.25 6.09
N VAL A 16 12.82 -12.36 6.01
CA VAL A 16 13.48 -12.79 4.78
C VAL A 16 12.45 -13.46 3.87
N ILE A 17 12.53 -13.20 2.57
CA ILE A 17 11.64 -13.77 1.56
C ILE A 17 11.67 -15.30 1.63
N SER A 18 10.50 -15.93 1.58
CA SER A 18 10.33 -17.39 1.77
C SER A 18 11.30 -18.21 0.91
N THR A 19 11.54 -17.77 -0.32
CA THR A 19 12.43 -18.44 -1.26
C THR A 19 13.90 -18.39 -0.84
N ARG A 20 14.33 -17.28 -0.24
CA ARG A 20 15.69 -17.14 0.33
C ARG A 20 15.87 -18.00 1.58
N ILE A 21 14.83 -18.13 2.41
CA ILE A 21 14.83 -19.08 3.55
C ILE A 21 14.98 -20.52 3.04
N ILE A 22 14.23 -20.88 2.00
CA ILE A 22 14.29 -22.21 1.38
C ILE A 22 15.68 -22.48 0.79
N TYR A 23 16.27 -21.50 0.12
CA TYR A 23 17.63 -21.61 -0.40
C TYR A 23 18.65 -21.88 0.71
N LEU A 24 18.65 -21.06 1.78
CA LEU A 24 19.56 -21.23 2.91
C LEU A 24 19.35 -22.57 3.64
N TYR A 25 18.09 -22.98 3.82
CA TYR A 25 17.76 -24.30 4.36
C TYR A 25 18.33 -25.42 3.48
N THR A 26 18.21 -25.29 2.16
CA THR A 26 18.72 -26.29 1.21
C THR A 26 20.25 -26.37 1.27
N GLU A 27 20.95 -25.25 1.36
CA GLU A 27 22.42 -25.22 1.51
C GLU A 27 22.86 -25.82 2.84
N PHE A 28 22.15 -25.53 3.94
CA PHE A 28 22.41 -26.15 5.24
C PHE A 28 22.19 -27.67 5.22
N CYS A 29 21.13 -28.16 4.58
CA CYS A 29 20.86 -29.59 4.47
C CYS A 29 21.98 -30.31 3.71
N LYS A 30 22.53 -29.67 2.66
CA LYS A 30 23.69 -30.20 1.91
C LYS A 30 24.95 -30.29 2.77
N SER A 31 25.24 -29.27 3.59
CA SER A 31 26.46 -29.26 4.41
C SER A 31 26.36 -30.14 5.66
N SER A 32 25.15 -30.36 6.17
CA SER A 32 24.90 -31.09 7.41
C SER A 32 24.38 -32.52 7.20
N ASN A 33 24.34 -32.98 5.94
CA ASN A 33 23.85 -34.29 5.51
C ASN A 33 22.43 -34.61 6.02
N PHE A 34 21.57 -33.60 6.02
CA PHE A 34 20.19 -33.68 6.52
C PHE A 34 19.21 -33.87 5.36
N ASP A 35 18.20 -34.71 5.55
CA ASP A 35 17.18 -34.91 4.51
C ASP A 35 16.32 -33.66 4.34
N LYS A 36 16.35 -33.11 3.12
CA LYS A 36 15.57 -31.91 2.80
C LYS A 36 14.11 -32.28 2.51
N PHE A 37 13.20 -31.46 2.99
CA PHE A 37 11.82 -31.48 2.52
C PHE A 37 11.71 -31.02 1.06
N SER A 38 10.63 -31.42 0.38
CA SER A 38 10.33 -30.91 -0.95
C SER A 38 10.13 -29.38 -0.92
N ARG A 39 10.50 -28.71 -2.00
CA ARG A 39 10.33 -27.25 -2.14
C ARG A 39 8.87 -26.84 -1.90
N ALA A 40 7.90 -27.59 -2.42
CA ALA A 40 6.47 -27.35 -2.22
C ALA A 40 6.05 -27.47 -0.74
N THR A 41 6.60 -28.45 0.00
CA THR A 41 6.34 -28.60 1.44
C THR A 41 6.89 -27.42 2.23
N LEU A 42 8.10 -26.95 1.90
CA LEU A 42 8.71 -25.81 2.58
C LEU A 42 7.92 -24.52 2.36
N PHE A 43 7.39 -24.28 1.15
CA PHE A 43 6.50 -23.13 0.91
C PHE A 43 5.20 -23.22 1.72
N LYS A 44 4.60 -24.41 1.82
CA LYS A 44 3.41 -24.60 2.66
C LYS A 44 3.71 -24.30 4.13
N ILE A 45 4.87 -24.75 4.64
CA ILE A 45 5.32 -24.45 5.99
C ILE A 45 5.51 -22.94 6.17
N LEU A 46 6.22 -22.28 5.27
CA LEU A 46 6.47 -20.83 5.36
C LEU A 46 5.20 -19.99 5.17
N LYS A 47 4.22 -20.48 4.42
CA LYS A 47 2.90 -19.84 4.29
C LYS A 47 2.11 -19.91 5.60
N VAL A 48 2.13 -21.04 6.31
CA VAL A 48 1.47 -21.21 7.60
C VAL A 48 2.24 -20.51 8.73
N CYS A 49 3.57 -20.51 8.65
CA CYS A 49 4.48 -19.88 9.61
C CYS A 49 4.85 -18.45 9.25
N ALA A 50 4.19 -17.84 8.26
CA ALA A 50 4.43 -16.47 7.86
C ALA A 50 4.33 -15.60 9.12
N ALA A 51 5.42 -14.91 9.48
CA ALA A 51 5.31 -13.93 10.53
C ALA A 51 4.23 -12.95 10.12
N SER A 52 3.33 -12.59 11.04
CA SER A 52 2.70 -11.28 10.95
C SER A 52 3.84 -10.30 10.73
N GLN A 53 3.89 -9.71 9.54
CA GLN A 53 4.72 -8.53 9.34
C GLN A 53 4.33 -7.59 10.47
N LYS A 54 5.31 -6.94 11.10
CA LYS A 54 5.01 -5.81 11.98
C LYS A 54 4.43 -4.73 11.08
N THR A 55 3.16 -4.85 10.71
CA THR A 55 2.37 -3.72 10.31
C THR A 55 2.37 -2.80 11.52
N SER A 56 2.55 -1.51 11.27
CA SER A 56 2.22 -0.48 12.25
C SER A 56 0.89 -0.88 12.88
N LEU A 57 0.85 -1.06 14.21
CA LEU A 57 -0.41 -1.27 14.92
C LEU A 57 -1.32 -0.11 14.53
N ARG A 58 -2.40 -0.46 13.81
CA ARG A 58 -3.45 0.40 13.25
C ARG A 58 -3.65 1.68 14.07
N GLY A 59 -2.96 2.74 13.70
CA GLY A 59 -2.90 3.98 14.49
C GLY A 59 -2.08 5.09 13.87
N LEU A 60 -1.24 4.77 12.88
CA LEU A 60 -0.77 5.71 11.87
C LEU A 60 -1.32 5.23 10.54
N ASP A 61 -2.14 6.06 9.88
CA ASP A 61 -2.51 5.82 8.49
C ASP A 61 -1.26 6.02 7.63
N ASN A 62 -0.52 4.92 7.41
CA ASN A 62 0.68 4.91 6.58
C ASN A 62 0.34 4.75 5.10
N THR A 63 -0.93 4.79 4.68
CA THR A 63 -1.33 4.52 3.28
C THR A 63 -0.58 5.38 2.27
N ILE A 64 -0.29 6.65 2.58
CA ILE A 64 0.52 7.51 1.71
C ILE A 64 1.97 7.03 1.66
N ALA A 65 2.58 6.70 2.79
CA ALA A 65 3.96 6.21 2.85
C ALA A 65 4.10 4.83 2.17
N ASP A 66 3.14 3.95 2.38
CA ASP A 66 3.02 2.65 1.74
C ASP A 66 2.80 2.84 0.23
N GLY A 67 1.91 3.73 -0.19
CA GLY A 67 1.72 4.07 -1.60
C GLY A 67 2.99 4.66 -2.26
N MET A 68 3.76 5.49 -1.56
CA MET A 68 5.06 5.95 -2.08
C MET A 68 6.07 4.80 -2.21
N LYS A 69 6.07 3.89 -1.23
CA LYS A 69 6.92 2.70 -1.25
C LYS A 69 6.54 1.74 -2.37
N SER A 70 5.26 1.65 -2.76
CA SER A 70 4.85 0.82 -3.90
C SER A 70 5.44 1.32 -5.21
N ILE A 71 5.50 2.64 -5.42
CA ILE A 71 6.19 3.24 -6.57
C ILE A 71 7.67 2.85 -6.58
N GLU A 72 8.36 2.98 -5.44
CA GLU A 72 9.78 2.59 -5.32
C GLU A 72 10.01 1.09 -5.59
N MET A 73 9.09 0.24 -5.13
CA MET A 73 9.11 -1.20 -5.40
C MET A 73 8.98 -1.50 -6.90
N LEU A 74 8.02 -0.87 -7.59
CA LEU A 74 7.83 -1.05 -9.03
C LEU A 74 9.04 -0.55 -9.83
N GLU A 75 9.64 0.58 -9.45
CA GLU A 75 10.88 1.05 -10.07
C GLU A 75 12.04 0.06 -9.86
N LYS A 76 12.15 -0.56 -8.68
CA LYS A 76 13.17 -1.59 -8.40
C LYS A 76 12.94 -2.83 -9.26
N ILE A 77 11.69 -3.24 -9.46
CA ILE A 77 11.31 -4.34 -10.35
C ILE A 77 11.73 -4.01 -11.79
N LEU A 78 11.43 -2.82 -12.30
CA LEU A 78 11.85 -2.40 -13.65
C LEU A 78 13.37 -2.41 -13.82
N ARG A 79 14.11 -1.95 -12.81
CA ARG A 79 15.58 -2.04 -12.81
C ARG A 79 16.07 -3.48 -12.85
N LYS A 80 15.45 -4.39 -12.09
CA LYS A 80 15.74 -5.84 -12.16
C LYS A 80 15.43 -6.38 -13.56
N CYS A 81 14.27 -6.07 -14.15
CA CYS A 81 13.92 -6.49 -15.51
C CYS A 81 14.95 -6.03 -16.55
N ASN A 82 15.48 -4.81 -16.43
CA ASN A 82 16.56 -4.31 -17.29
C ASN A 82 17.80 -5.21 -17.25
N THR A 83 18.18 -5.71 -16.06
CA THR A 83 19.31 -6.64 -15.93
C THR A 83 19.06 -8.01 -16.56
N PHE A 84 17.81 -8.37 -16.81
CA PHE A 84 17.40 -9.61 -17.47
C PHE A 84 17.05 -9.44 -18.96
N GLY A 85 17.31 -8.26 -19.53
CA GLY A 85 17.19 -8.01 -20.98
C GLY A 85 16.03 -7.10 -21.40
N LEU A 86 15.29 -6.50 -20.46
CA LEU A 86 14.26 -5.53 -20.81
C LEU A 86 14.92 -4.26 -21.40
N PRO A 87 14.46 -3.71 -22.54
CA PRO A 87 15.07 -2.54 -23.14
C PRO A 87 15.08 -1.33 -22.20
N SER A 88 16.21 -0.61 -22.15
CA SER A 88 16.35 0.59 -21.33
C SER A 88 15.41 1.74 -21.75
N SER A 89 14.93 1.76 -22.99
CA SER A 89 13.86 2.68 -23.42
C SER A 89 12.55 2.37 -22.70
N THR A 90 12.09 1.11 -22.75
CA THR A 90 10.88 0.65 -22.06
C THR A 90 10.93 0.94 -20.55
N VAL A 91 12.08 0.68 -19.93
CA VAL A 91 12.30 0.99 -18.50
C VAL A 91 12.12 2.47 -18.22
N LYS A 92 12.70 3.36 -19.04
CA LYS A 92 12.58 4.81 -18.89
C LYS A 92 11.14 5.28 -19.11
N ASP A 93 10.46 4.74 -20.11
CA ASP A 93 9.10 5.11 -20.46
C ASP A 93 8.14 4.76 -19.32
N ILE A 94 8.15 3.51 -18.84
CA ILE A 94 7.30 3.11 -17.70
C ILE A 94 7.68 3.86 -16.43
N SER A 95 8.96 4.10 -16.17
CA SER A 95 9.40 4.88 -14.99
C SER A 95 8.88 6.31 -15.03
N SER A 96 8.81 6.93 -16.21
CA SER A 96 8.24 8.28 -16.37
C SER A 96 6.74 8.32 -16.04
N HIS A 97 5.99 7.28 -16.44
CA HIS A 97 4.58 7.13 -16.09
C HIS A 97 4.40 6.87 -14.59
N LEU A 98 5.23 6.04 -13.96
CA LEU A 98 5.24 5.83 -12.50
C LEU A 98 5.43 7.16 -11.74
N GLN A 99 6.37 7.99 -12.20
CA GLN A 99 6.60 9.31 -11.59
C GLN A 99 5.42 10.25 -11.78
N ARG A 100 4.79 10.25 -12.95
CA ARG A 100 3.58 11.04 -13.22
C ARG A 100 2.41 10.60 -12.33
N VAL A 101 2.19 9.29 -12.16
CA VAL A 101 1.19 8.72 -11.25
C VAL A 101 1.47 9.12 -9.80
N ASN A 102 2.74 9.03 -9.36
CA ASN A 102 3.16 9.43 -8.01
C ASN A 102 2.88 10.92 -7.73
N GLN A 103 3.21 11.80 -8.67
CA GLN A 103 2.90 13.23 -8.56
C GLN A 103 1.40 13.48 -8.53
N HIS A 104 0.65 12.81 -9.40
CA HIS A 104 -0.80 12.94 -9.47
C HIS A 104 -1.48 12.54 -8.15
N LEU A 105 -1.13 11.38 -7.59
CA LEU A 105 -1.65 10.90 -6.31
C LEU A 105 -1.30 11.84 -5.15
N LYS A 106 -0.12 12.45 -5.16
CA LYS A 106 0.33 13.38 -4.11
C LYS A 106 -0.43 14.70 -4.10
N PHE A 107 -0.71 15.26 -5.28
CA PHE A 107 -1.06 16.68 -5.38
C PHE A 107 -2.37 16.96 -6.11
N GLU A 108 -2.78 16.12 -7.05
CA GLU A 108 -3.84 16.47 -8.01
C GLU A 108 -5.12 15.66 -7.81
N VAL A 109 -5.00 14.39 -7.41
CA VAL A 109 -6.13 13.44 -7.41
C VAL A 109 -7.33 13.93 -6.58
N LYS A 110 -7.06 14.62 -5.47
CA LYS A 110 -8.12 15.17 -4.60
C LYS A 110 -8.98 16.22 -5.29
N GLY A 111 -8.43 16.97 -6.24
CA GLY A 111 -9.17 17.96 -7.03
C GLY A 111 -10.07 17.34 -8.10
N HIS A 112 -9.87 16.06 -8.43
CA HIS A 112 -10.73 15.35 -9.38
C HIS A 112 -11.96 14.73 -8.71
N ILE A 113 -11.91 14.50 -7.39
CA ILE A 113 -12.92 13.75 -6.67
C ILE A 113 -14.15 14.62 -6.36
N SER A 114 -15.35 14.10 -6.65
CA SER A 114 -16.65 14.73 -6.37
C SER A 114 -17.73 13.66 -6.15
N THR A 115 -18.94 14.04 -5.74
CA THR A 115 -20.11 13.15 -5.70
C THR A 115 -20.97 13.21 -6.97
N GLU A 116 -20.70 14.13 -7.89
CA GLU A 116 -21.54 14.41 -9.07
C GLU A 116 -20.83 14.15 -10.42
N THR A 117 -19.63 13.60 -10.38
CA THR A 117 -18.82 13.33 -11.56
C THR A 117 -19.25 12.05 -12.26
N ASN A 118 -19.25 12.07 -13.60
CA ASN A 118 -19.54 10.92 -14.45
C ASN A 118 -18.35 9.95 -14.62
N ILE A 119 -17.28 10.09 -13.84
CA ILE A 119 -16.09 9.23 -13.91
C ILE A 119 -16.08 8.35 -12.65
N ALA A 120 -16.09 7.02 -12.85
CA ALA A 120 -16.16 6.04 -11.76
C ALA A 120 -15.10 6.26 -10.67
N LEU A 121 -13.85 6.50 -11.06
CA LEU A 121 -12.72 6.71 -10.15
C LEU A 121 -12.79 8.04 -9.38
N HIS A 122 -13.53 9.02 -9.91
CA HIS A 122 -13.67 10.34 -9.30
C HIS A 122 -14.89 10.42 -8.40
N CYS A 123 -15.93 9.62 -8.67
CA CYS A 123 -17.17 9.67 -7.93
C CYS A 123 -16.98 9.02 -6.56
N SER A 124 -16.87 9.81 -5.50
CA SER A 124 -16.57 9.29 -4.17
C SER A 124 -17.65 8.33 -3.65
N THR A 125 -18.92 8.59 -3.97
CA THR A 125 -20.04 7.69 -3.63
C THR A 125 -19.89 6.34 -4.32
N TYR A 126 -19.54 6.33 -5.61
CA TYR A 126 -19.38 5.11 -6.37
C TYR A 126 -18.09 4.36 -6.02
N ALA A 127 -16.95 5.07 -5.99
CA ALA A 127 -15.62 4.50 -5.73
C ALA A 127 -15.46 3.93 -4.32
N LEU A 128 -16.29 4.34 -3.36
CA LEU A 128 -16.32 3.80 -1.99
C LEU A 128 -17.46 2.81 -1.74
N SER A 129 -18.34 2.59 -2.74
CA SER A 129 -19.49 1.71 -2.60
C SER A 129 -19.06 0.24 -2.53
N ASP A 130 -19.58 -0.49 -1.54
CA ASP A 130 -19.45 -1.94 -1.47
C ASP A 130 -20.78 -2.61 -1.85
N ILE A 131 -20.82 -3.23 -3.03
CA ILE A 131 -22.02 -3.91 -3.54
C ILE A 131 -22.37 -5.15 -2.70
N SER A 132 -21.39 -5.71 -1.99
CA SER A 132 -21.58 -6.91 -1.15
C SER A 132 -22.18 -6.58 0.22
N ASP A 133 -22.06 -5.33 0.67
CA ASP A 133 -22.61 -4.87 1.94
C ASP A 133 -23.60 -3.72 1.73
N LYS A 134 -24.89 -4.00 1.97
CA LYS A 134 -25.97 -3.02 1.78
C LYS A 134 -25.79 -1.77 2.63
N ASP A 135 -25.13 -1.87 3.78
CA ASP A 135 -24.91 -0.72 4.67
C ASP A 135 -23.79 0.20 4.16
N PHE A 136 -22.92 -0.32 3.28
CA PHE A 136 -21.83 0.45 2.63
C PHE A 136 -22.04 0.62 1.11
N CYS A 137 -23.21 0.25 0.59
CA CYS A 137 -23.56 0.40 -0.81
C CYS A 137 -24.14 1.80 -1.09
N GLY A 138 -23.31 2.69 -1.64
CA GLY A 138 -23.75 3.99 -2.15
C GLY A 138 -24.44 3.86 -3.52
N SER A 139 -25.53 4.62 -3.73
CA SER A 139 -26.23 4.72 -5.02
C SER A 139 -26.08 6.11 -5.65
N CYS A 140 -25.74 6.16 -6.93
CA CYS A 140 -25.68 7.40 -7.71
C CYS A 140 -26.91 7.56 -8.60
N ASN A 141 -27.30 8.80 -8.88
CA ASN A 141 -28.35 9.17 -9.83
C ASN A 141 -27.80 9.56 -11.22
N HIS A 142 -26.54 9.26 -11.48
CA HIS A 142 -25.81 9.56 -12.71
C HIS A 142 -25.03 8.34 -13.19
N GLU A 143 -24.67 8.34 -14.47
CA GLU A 143 -23.86 7.29 -15.09
C GLU A 143 -22.36 7.53 -14.92
N HIS A 144 -21.57 6.45 -14.95
CA HIS A 144 -20.11 6.49 -14.82
C HIS A 144 -19.40 6.11 -16.12
N SER A 145 -19.80 6.72 -17.24
CA SER A 145 -19.27 6.45 -18.58
C SER A 145 -18.04 7.30 -18.96
N GLY A 146 -17.69 8.28 -18.12
CA GLY A 146 -16.55 9.17 -18.34
C GLY A 146 -15.21 8.47 -18.13
N HIS A 147 -14.17 9.08 -18.70
CA HIS A 147 -12.79 8.61 -18.62
C HIS A 147 -11.85 9.72 -18.15
N CYS A 148 -10.82 9.35 -17.39
CA CYS A 148 -9.72 10.24 -17.04
C CYS A 148 -8.40 9.50 -17.29
N ASP A 149 -7.62 10.00 -18.26
CA ASP A 149 -6.38 9.34 -18.68
C ASP A 149 -5.42 9.13 -17.50
N ILE A 150 -5.21 10.17 -16.68
CA ILE A 150 -4.26 10.11 -15.58
C ILE A 150 -4.75 9.26 -14.39
N CYS A 151 -6.04 9.32 -14.03
CA CYS A 151 -6.55 8.49 -12.93
C CYS A 151 -6.66 7.03 -13.34
N THR A 152 -6.91 6.74 -14.61
CA THR A 152 -6.88 5.37 -15.13
C THR A 152 -5.46 4.81 -15.14
N GLN A 153 -4.44 5.64 -15.34
CA GLN A 153 -3.05 5.20 -15.20
C GLN A 153 -2.72 4.67 -13.80
N ILE A 154 -3.42 5.12 -12.75
CA ILE A 154 -3.23 4.58 -11.39
C ILE A 154 -3.54 3.07 -11.36
N THR A 155 -4.57 2.63 -12.08
CA THR A 155 -5.00 1.22 -12.12
C THR A 155 -4.27 0.41 -13.20
N GLN A 156 -3.65 1.08 -14.18
CA GLN A 156 -2.97 0.43 -15.31
C GLN A 156 -1.46 0.34 -15.14
N ILE A 157 -0.84 1.20 -14.32
CA ILE A 157 0.63 1.27 -14.26
C ILE A 157 1.28 -0.03 -13.76
N VAL A 158 0.58 -0.74 -12.87
CA VAL A 158 1.04 -2.04 -12.38
C VAL A 158 0.94 -3.10 -13.48
N GLU A 159 -0.11 -3.08 -14.29
CA GLU A 159 -0.24 -3.96 -15.45
C GLU A 159 0.89 -3.70 -16.46
N ASN A 160 1.25 -2.44 -16.70
CA ASN A 160 2.39 -2.11 -17.57
C ASN A 160 3.70 -2.71 -17.06
N VAL A 161 3.93 -2.67 -15.73
CA VAL A 161 5.10 -3.31 -15.10
C VAL A 161 5.00 -4.84 -15.19
N LEU A 162 3.81 -5.41 -15.02
CA LEU A 162 3.57 -6.84 -15.14
C LEU A 162 3.88 -7.34 -16.56
N VAL A 163 3.38 -6.65 -17.59
CA VAL A 163 3.68 -6.95 -19.00
C VAL A 163 5.19 -6.91 -19.25
N ALA A 164 5.88 -5.85 -18.80
CA ALA A 164 7.32 -5.73 -18.94
C ALA A 164 8.09 -6.82 -18.17
N TYR A 165 7.59 -7.27 -17.02
CA TYR A 165 8.14 -8.41 -16.29
C TYR A 165 7.95 -9.72 -17.07
N ARG A 166 6.77 -9.96 -17.67
CA ARG A 166 6.47 -11.17 -18.44
C ARG A 166 7.36 -11.33 -19.67
N GLU A 167 7.81 -10.23 -20.28
CA GLU A 167 8.77 -10.27 -21.41
C GLU A 167 10.11 -10.90 -21.03
N VAL A 168 10.58 -10.66 -19.79
CA VAL A 168 11.88 -11.13 -19.31
C VAL A 168 11.78 -12.30 -18.33
N GLU A 169 10.57 -12.68 -17.93
CA GLU A 169 10.32 -13.74 -16.95
C GLU A 169 11.10 -15.03 -17.28
N PRO A 170 11.18 -15.52 -18.54
CA PRO A 170 11.94 -16.74 -18.84
C PRO A 170 13.42 -16.66 -18.46
N GLN A 171 14.02 -15.46 -18.48
CA GLN A 171 15.42 -15.21 -18.13
C GLN A 171 15.65 -15.03 -16.63
N VAL A 172 14.60 -14.77 -15.85
CA VAL A 172 14.70 -14.57 -14.40
C VAL A 172 14.85 -15.92 -13.68
N PRO A 173 15.79 -16.07 -12.73
CA PRO A 173 15.85 -17.24 -11.85
C PRO A 173 14.57 -17.45 -11.05
N ILE A 174 14.15 -18.71 -10.88
CA ILE A 174 12.85 -19.03 -10.27
C ILE A 174 12.67 -18.49 -8.85
N ASP A 175 13.76 -18.35 -8.09
CA ASP A 175 13.74 -17.75 -6.75
C ASP A 175 13.49 -16.24 -6.75
N ILE A 176 13.94 -15.57 -7.79
CA ILE A 176 13.72 -14.14 -8.02
C ILE A 176 12.33 -13.89 -8.61
N ARG A 177 11.79 -14.82 -9.43
CA ARG A 177 10.44 -14.72 -9.98
C ARG A 177 9.37 -14.59 -8.90
N GLU A 178 9.37 -15.53 -7.95
CA GLU A 178 8.39 -15.53 -6.86
C GLU A 178 8.47 -14.25 -6.01
N GLU A 179 9.67 -13.71 -5.77
CA GLU A 179 9.87 -12.43 -5.11
C GLU A 179 9.26 -11.27 -5.92
N MET A 180 9.57 -11.19 -7.21
CA MET A 180 9.10 -10.11 -8.07
C MET A 180 7.57 -10.15 -8.23
N GLU A 181 6.97 -11.31 -8.43
CA GLU A 181 5.52 -11.45 -8.52
C GLU A 181 4.81 -11.03 -7.22
N HIS A 182 5.36 -11.40 -6.07
CA HIS A 182 4.83 -10.95 -4.78
C HIS A 182 5.02 -9.44 -4.58
N GLU A 183 6.17 -8.87 -4.96
CA GLU A 183 6.42 -7.43 -4.90
C GLU A 183 5.45 -6.66 -5.83
N ILE A 184 5.17 -7.14 -7.04
CA ILE A 184 4.20 -6.55 -7.99
C ILE A 184 2.78 -6.58 -7.39
N PHE A 185 2.33 -7.73 -6.91
CA PHE A 185 1.00 -7.88 -6.30
C PHE A 185 0.82 -7.00 -5.06
N LEU A 186 1.85 -6.91 -4.22
CA LEU A 186 1.81 -6.06 -3.04
C LEU A 186 1.77 -4.58 -3.42
N ALA A 187 2.55 -4.18 -4.43
CA ALA A 187 2.57 -2.79 -4.90
C ALA A 187 1.21 -2.36 -5.47
N ASP A 188 0.52 -3.25 -6.18
CA ASP A 188 -0.84 -3.04 -6.68
C ASP A 188 -1.80 -2.64 -5.57
N LYS A 189 -1.88 -3.50 -4.55
CA LYS A 189 -2.73 -3.28 -3.39
C LYS A 189 -2.44 -1.95 -2.70
N MET A 190 -1.16 -1.66 -2.46
CA MET A 190 -0.73 -0.42 -1.79
C MET A 190 -1.10 0.83 -2.60
N LEU A 191 -1.00 0.78 -3.93
CA LEU A 191 -1.35 1.89 -4.80
C LEU A 191 -2.87 2.13 -4.83
N HIS A 192 -3.66 1.07 -4.92
CA HIS A 192 -5.11 1.14 -4.82
C HIS A 192 -5.58 1.65 -3.45
N GLU A 193 -4.96 1.19 -2.36
CA GLU A 193 -5.25 1.68 -1.01
C GLU A 193 -4.94 3.17 -0.84
N TRP A 194 -3.86 3.67 -1.46
CA TRP A 194 -3.52 5.09 -1.48
C TRP A 194 -4.57 5.91 -2.26
N HIS A 195 -4.99 5.44 -3.44
CA HIS A 195 -6.07 6.09 -4.18
C HIS A 195 -7.37 6.15 -3.37
N SER A 196 -7.81 5.02 -2.81
CA SER A 196 -9.01 4.96 -1.97
C SER A 196 -8.88 5.84 -0.72
N HIS A 197 -7.68 5.99 -0.15
CA HIS A 197 -7.45 6.93 0.96
C HIS A 197 -7.69 8.39 0.52
N CYS A 198 -7.24 8.78 -0.67
CA CYS A 198 -7.53 10.10 -1.23
C CYS A 198 -9.04 10.32 -1.42
N VAL A 199 -9.75 9.33 -1.98
CA VAL A 199 -11.21 9.38 -2.15
C VAL A 199 -11.93 9.52 -0.81
N ARG A 200 -11.58 8.70 0.20
CA ARG A 200 -12.14 8.79 1.55
C ARG A 200 -11.92 10.15 2.19
N THR A 201 -10.71 10.71 2.03
CA THR A 201 -10.39 12.03 2.58
C THR A 201 -11.33 13.11 2.06
N VAL A 202 -11.54 13.16 0.74
CA VAL A 202 -12.41 14.16 0.11
C VAL A 202 -13.88 13.92 0.50
N HIS A 203 -14.33 12.67 0.48
CA HIS A 203 -15.69 12.30 0.87
C HIS A 203 -16.01 12.71 2.31
N GLN A 204 -15.10 12.39 3.25
CA GLN A 204 -15.25 12.72 4.67
C GLN A 204 -15.27 14.22 4.92
N GLU A 205 -14.41 14.99 4.25
CA GLU A 205 -14.42 16.46 4.39
C GLU A 205 -15.71 17.07 3.84
N GLY A 206 -16.23 16.55 2.71
CA GLY A 206 -17.53 16.96 2.17
C GLY A 206 -18.69 16.68 3.14
N ALA A 207 -18.72 15.48 3.72
CA ALA A 207 -19.73 15.11 4.73
C ALA A 207 -19.64 16.00 5.99
N LYS A 208 -18.43 16.24 6.47
CA LYS A 208 -18.16 17.12 7.62
C LYS A 208 -18.62 18.56 7.34
N GLN A 209 -18.30 19.11 6.18
CA GLN A 209 -18.72 20.45 5.79
C GLN A 209 -20.25 20.55 5.71
N SER A 210 -20.92 19.55 5.16
CA SER A 210 -22.38 19.47 5.11
C SER A 210 -22.99 19.49 6.51
N ILE A 211 -22.46 18.71 7.46
CA ILE A 211 -22.95 18.72 8.84
C ILE A 211 -22.74 20.09 9.50
N LEU A 212 -21.57 20.70 9.33
CA LEU A 212 -21.27 22.01 9.89
C LEU A 212 -22.19 23.11 9.35
N CYS A 213 -22.54 23.08 8.07
CA CYS A 213 -23.45 24.04 7.47
C CYS A 213 -24.91 23.90 7.93
N ASN A 214 -25.31 22.70 8.38
CA ASN A 214 -26.68 22.39 8.79
C ASN A 214 -26.86 22.25 10.32
N LEU A 215 -25.81 22.54 11.09
CA LEU A 215 -25.81 22.36 12.55
C LEU A 215 -26.77 23.35 13.22
N GLN A 216 -27.69 22.84 14.04
CA GLN A 216 -28.63 23.69 14.79
C GLN A 216 -27.99 24.29 16.06
N PRO A 217 -28.52 25.39 16.63
CA PRO A 217 -27.94 26.07 17.80
C PRO A 217 -27.78 25.19 19.05
N ASN A 218 -28.55 24.12 19.17
CA ASN A 218 -28.54 23.17 20.29
C ASN A 218 -27.87 21.83 19.95
N GLU A 219 -27.22 21.73 18.80
CA GLU A 219 -26.52 20.53 18.35
C GLU A 219 -25.00 20.70 18.46
N THR A 220 -24.29 19.58 18.54
CA THR A 220 -22.83 19.57 18.51
C THR A 220 -22.34 18.45 17.61
N LEU A 221 -21.34 18.74 16.77
CA LEU A 221 -20.67 17.74 15.96
C LEU A 221 -19.58 17.06 16.80
N LYS A 222 -19.76 15.76 17.06
CA LYS A 222 -18.74 14.94 17.71
C LYS A 222 -17.90 14.22 16.66
N ILE A 223 -16.67 14.70 16.44
CA ILE A 223 -15.68 13.99 15.63
C ILE A 223 -14.90 13.06 16.58
N MET A 224 -15.02 11.76 16.36
CA MET A 224 -14.26 10.76 17.11
C MET A 224 -13.17 10.18 16.21
N ASP A 225 -11.94 10.59 16.46
CA ASP A 225 -10.79 9.90 15.88
C ASP A 225 -10.47 8.67 16.74
N TRP A 226 -10.90 7.49 16.28
CA TRP A 226 -10.56 6.23 16.92
C TRP A 226 -9.10 5.82 16.66
N ALA A 227 -8.34 6.58 15.85
CA ALA A 227 -6.94 6.35 15.56
C ALA A 227 -6.00 7.11 16.53
N ILE A 228 -6.28 7.09 17.84
CA ILE A 228 -5.30 7.54 18.83
C ILE A 228 -4.30 6.41 19.12
N LYS A 229 -3.15 6.53 18.44
CA LYS A 229 -1.83 5.92 18.67
C LYS A 229 -1.57 5.33 20.07
N PHE A 230 -1.49 3.99 20.14
CA PHE A 230 -0.45 3.35 20.93
C PHE A 230 0.71 3.06 19.97
N ILE A 231 1.74 3.91 19.95
CA ILE A 231 2.98 3.63 19.21
C ILE A 231 3.82 2.71 20.10
N PRO A 232 4.05 1.43 19.76
CA PRO A 232 5.15 0.71 20.35
C PRO A 232 6.42 1.27 19.71
N PHE A 233 7.13 2.09 20.48
CA PHE A 233 8.51 2.55 20.29
C PHE A 233 9.30 1.78 19.23
N LEU A 234 9.37 2.29 18.00
CA LEU A 234 10.36 1.85 17.01
C LEU A 234 11.39 2.92 16.67
N HIS A 235 11.34 4.06 17.35
CA HIS A 235 12.48 4.95 17.53
C HIS A 235 12.29 5.66 18.87
N ARG A 236 13.36 5.83 19.66
CA ARG A 236 13.32 6.60 20.91
C ARG A 236 13.19 8.09 20.57
N GLU A 237 12.00 8.52 20.15
CA GLU A 237 11.64 9.93 20.22
C GLU A 237 11.36 10.23 21.69
N LYS A 238 12.02 11.25 22.25
CA LYS A 238 11.75 11.65 23.63
C LYS A 238 10.32 12.20 23.69
N GLN A 239 9.60 11.94 24.78
CA GLN A 239 8.23 12.45 24.97
C GLN A 239 8.11 13.97 24.73
N THR A 240 9.17 14.72 25.06
CA THR A 240 9.30 16.16 24.81
C THR A 240 9.37 16.54 23.34
N GLU A 241 9.90 15.69 22.46
CA GLU A 241 9.97 15.91 21.01
C GLU A 241 8.63 15.58 20.34
N PHE A 242 7.88 14.62 20.88
CA PHE A 242 6.53 14.27 20.40
C PHE A 242 5.52 15.39 20.64
N PHE A 243 5.46 15.93 21.88
CA PHE A 243 4.58 17.06 22.21
C PHE A 243 5.16 18.43 21.83
N GLY A 244 6.45 18.50 21.48
CA GLY A 244 7.15 19.74 21.10
C GLY A 244 6.99 20.13 19.63
N LYS A 245 6.34 19.31 18.79
CA LYS A 245 6.05 19.65 17.40
C LYS A 245 4.96 20.72 17.34
N ARG A 246 5.39 21.99 17.44
CA ARG A 246 4.58 23.15 17.07
C ARG A 246 4.14 22.99 15.62
N GLU A 247 2.84 22.85 15.37
CA GLU A 247 2.28 23.17 14.07
C GLU A 247 2.66 24.63 13.76
N SER A 248 3.47 24.84 12.72
CA SER A 248 3.66 26.17 12.15
C SER A 248 2.35 26.59 11.48
N ARG A 249 1.42 27.15 12.27
CA ARG A 249 0.29 27.94 11.78
C ARG A 249 0.49 29.40 12.17
N GLY A 250 0.47 30.23 11.12
CA GLY A 250 0.00 31.61 11.07
C GLY A 250 0.15 32.48 12.32
N THR A 251 1.07 33.42 12.24
CA THR A 251 0.85 34.76 12.80
C THR A 251 -0.49 35.31 12.31
N SER A 252 -1.43 35.47 13.24
CA SER A 252 -2.40 36.58 13.30
C SER A 252 -2.88 36.67 14.75
N LEU A 253 -2.22 37.53 15.51
CA LEU A 253 -2.75 38.07 16.76
C LEU A 253 -3.81 39.11 16.39
N VAL A 254 -5.04 38.91 16.84
CA VAL A 254 -5.95 40.02 17.16
C VAL A 254 -6.52 39.71 18.54
N GLN A 255 -6.04 40.43 19.54
CA GLN A 255 -6.76 40.66 20.79
C GLN A 255 -7.45 42.01 20.66
N SER A 256 -8.73 42.03 21.04
CA SER A 256 -9.58 43.14 21.52
C SER A 256 -9.17 44.56 21.17
#